data_AF-A0A1J4KIS6-F1
#
_entry.id   AF-A0A1J4KIS6-F1
#
_cell.length_a   1.000
_cell.length_b   1.000
_cell.length_c   1.000
_cell.angle_alpha   90.00
_cell.angle_beta   90.00
_cell.angle_gamma   90.00
#
_symmetry.space_group_name_H-M   'P 1'
#
loop_
_entity.id
_entity.type
_entity.pdbx_description
1 polymer ?
#
loop_
_entity_poly.entity_id
_entity_poly.type
_entity_poly.pdbx_seq_one_letter_code
_entity_poly.pdbx_strand_id
1 'polypeptide(L)'
;MIGSFQNSPQESLQERINEVMLFEKETNAKIISILKIVEPILPQITKQDSPVATSIVCLHSLFQALRDFERKILNLNKPSLDSFADEIIKRQLKKEFQNLINNTPSVSELTKFLSHKNNASLASAIKADGNIAYWFHLPFIYAAKWERFWEYVLSIIPAEDPTRGVYQQCRNEFKAVDHDGIYKRLAEQYKKQLEMLKNYGKSSNLDFNQSMRLYACIKGNVISGSLQKIDYIPSFLFLFEDKIALMKIPTKNVMAQSTLNIWLVPSTMFARSQKIIDVLGTDFSFAFQPETSVEYENLWKTWDVLMSEKPRDYGIFQPIILNPEDPLPILDWVEINE
;
A
#
# COMPACT_ATOMS: atom_id res chain seq x y z
N MET A 1 -35.60 -19.48 12.94
CA MET A 1 -35.75 -18.57 11.79
C MET A 1 -34.67 -17.52 11.91
N ILE A 2 -33.53 -17.76 11.26
CA ILE A 2 -32.39 -16.83 11.27
C ILE A 2 -32.49 -16.09 9.94
N GLY A 3 -32.81 -14.80 10.01
CA GLY A 3 -32.79 -13.92 8.84
C GLY A 3 -31.35 -13.73 8.39
N SER A 4 -31.05 -14.15 7.17
CA SER A 4 -29.81 -13.78 6.49
C SER A 4 -29.84 -12.27 6.25
N PHE A 5 -28.97 -11.52 6.93
CA PHE A 5 -28.61 -10.17 6.49
C PHE A 5 -27.83 -10.29 5.18
N GLN A 6 -28.53 -10.41 4.06
CA GLN A 6 -27.97 -10.13 2.76
C GLN A 6 -27.93 -8.62 2.62
N ASN A 7 -26.77 -7.99 2.86
CA ASN A 7 -26.57 -6.59 2.50
C ASN A 7 -26.97 -6.42 1.03
N SER A 8 -27.85 -5.47 0.76
CA SER A 8 -28.28 -5.23 -0.62
C SER A 8 -27.11 -4.70 -1.44
N PRO A 9 -26.99 -5.02 -2.75
CA PRO A 9 -25.93 -4.48 -3.61
C PRO A 9 -25.81 -2.94 -3.60
N GLN A 10 -26.90 -2.25 -3.24
CA GLN A 10 -26.95 -0.79 -3.11
C GLN A 10 -26.29 -0.28 -1.82
N GLU A 11 -26.47 -0.97 -0.70
CA GLU A 11 -25.78 -0.64 0.56
C GLU A 11 -24.26 -0.82 0.41
N SER A 12 -23.83 -1.90 -0.24
CA SER A 12 -22.40 -2.11 -0.53
C SER A 12 -21.81 -1.08 -1.49
N LEU A 13 -22.59 -0.54 -2.44
CA LEU A 13 -22.12 0.50 -3.35
C LEU A 13 -21.92 1.84 -2.64
N GLN A 14 -22.86 2.22 -1.76
CA GLN A 14 -22.74 3.47 -1.00
C GLN A 14 -21.54 3.42 -0.04
N GLU A 15 -21.27 2.27 0.57
CA GLU A 15 -20.07 2.04 1.37
C GLU A 15 -18.79 2.25 0.54
N ARG A 16 -18.73 1.70 -0.68
CA ARG A 16 -17.59 1.89 -1.59
C ARG A 16 -17.39 3.35 -2.02
N ILE A 17 -18.48 4.07 -2.27
CA ILE A 17 -18.44 5.51 -2.54
C ILE A 17 -17.85 6.25 -1.34
N ASN A 18 -18.31 5.95 -0.13
CA ASN A 18 -17.81 6.58 1.10
C ASN A 18 -16.33 6.26 1.34
N GLU A 19 -15.92 5.03 1.05
CA GLU A 19 -14.53 4.56 1.18
C GLU A 19 -13.59 5.30 0.23
N VAL A 20 -13.97 5.44 -1.04
CA VAL A 20 -13.20 6.23 -2.01
C VAL A 20 -13.15 7.69 -1.58
N MET A 21 -14.25 8.29 -1.13
CA MET A 21 -14.26 9.67 -0.63
C MET A 21 -13.32 9.88 0.57
N LEU A 22 -13.24 8.90 1.48
CA LEU A 22 -12.28 8.94 2.59
C LEU A 22 -10.83 8.87 2.08
N PHE A 23 -10.57 7.96 1.14
CA PHE A 23 -9.26 7.83 0.49
C PHE A 23 -8.82 9.13 -0.20
N GLU A 24 -9.74 9.79 -0.92
CA GLU A 24 -9.49 11.09 -1.57
C GLU A 24 -9.10 12.16 -0.54
N LYS A 25 -9.81 12.21 0.59
CA LYS A 25 -9.52 13.18 1.66
C LYS A 25 -8.12 12.99 2.25
N GLU A 26 -7.74 11.74 2.50
CA GLU A 26 -6.44 11.39 3.06
C GLU A 26 -5.30 11.58 2.06
N THR A 27 -5.54 11.25 0.79
CA THR A 27 -4.53 11.36 -0.27
C THR A 27 -4.29 12.81 -0.67
N ASN A 28 -5.33 13.64 -0.70
CA ASN A 28 -5.21 15.07 -0.96
C ASN A 28 -4.31 15.79 0.04
N ALA A 29 -4.43 15.47 1.33
CA ALA A 29 -3.54 16.03 2.35
C ALA A 29 -2.06 15.69 2.05
N LYS A 30 -1.79 14.47 1.59
CA LYS A 30 -0.44 14.00 1.24
C LYS A 30 0.07 14.68 -0.04
N ILE A 31 -0.76 14.75 -1.09
CA ILE A 31 -0.42 15.43 -2.34
C ILE A 31 -0.10 16.90 -2.08
N ILE A 32 -0.92 17.59 -1.27
CA ILE A 32 -0.67 18.99 -0.87
C ILE A 32 0.65 19.12 -0.10
N SER A 33 0.98 18.20 0.81
CA SER A 33 2.27 18.22 1.53
C SER A 33 3.46 18.13 0.56
N ILE A 34 3.42 17.17 -0.36
CA ILE A 34 4.49 16.97 -1.34
C ILE A 34 4.62 18.19 -2.26
N LEU A 35 3.50 18.72 -2.77
CA LEU A 35 3.51 19.91 -3.61
C LEU A 35 4.12 21.12 -2.90
N LYS A 36 3.78 21.37 -1.63
CA LYS A 36 4.38 22.45 -0.83
C LYS A 36 5.89 22.34 -0.70
N ILE A 37 6.44 21.12 -0.74
CA ILE A 37 7.89 20.89 -0.69
C ILE A 37 8.53 21.12 -2.06
N VAL A 38 7.89 20.66 -3.14
CA VAL A 38 8.46 20.68 -4.49
C VAL A 38 8.32 22.06 -5.16
N GLU A 39 7.18 22.73 -5.00
CA GLU A 39 6.86 24.01 -5.67
C GLU A 39 7.93 25.10 -5.46
N PRO A 40 8.47 25.35 -4.24
CA PRO A 40 9.46 26.40 -4.02
C PRO A 40 10.81 26.17 -4.73
N ILE A 41 11.14 24.90 -4.98
CA ILE A 41 12.43 24.47 -5.55
C ILE A 41 12.32 24.04 -7.01
N LEU A 42 11.10 23.92 -7.53
CA LEU A 42 10.82 23.53 -8.91
C LEU A 42 11.60 24.37 -9.94
N PRO A 43 11.72 25.71 -9.83
CA PRO A 43 12.48 26.50 -10.79
C PRO A 43 13.97 26.14 -10.86
N GLN A 44 14.53 25.64 -9.76
CA GLN A 44 15.92 25.17 -9.72
C GLN A 44 16.04 23.78 -10.34
N ILE A 45 15.07 22.89 -10.06
CA ILE A 45 15.01 21.53 -10.61
C ILE A 45 14.85 21.57 -12.13
N THR A 46 13.94 22.40 -12.67
CA THR A 46 13.68 22.51 -14.11
C THR A 46 14.89 23.00 -14.91
N LYS A 47 15.85 23.68 -14.28
CA LYS A 47 17.10 24.13 -14.93
C LYS A 47 18.18 23.05 -14.96
N GLN A 48 18.00 21.94 -14.25
CA GLN A 48 18.95 20.84 -14.24
C GLN A 48 18.69 19.92 -15.43
N ASP A 49 19.68 19.75 -16.30
CA ASP A 49 19.64 18.78 -17.38
C ASP A 49 19.91 17.37 -16.81
N SER A 50 18.87 16.76 -16.26
CA SER A 50 18.94 15.45 -15.61
C SER A 50 17.64 14.67 -15.80
N PRO A 51 17.70 13.36 -16.11
CA PRO A 51 16.52 12.51 -16.16
C PRO A 51 15.68 12.57 -14.87
N VAL A 52 16.34 12.65 -13.71
CA VAL A 52 15.66 12.73 -12.41
C VAL A 52 14.93 14.07 -12.23
N ALA A 53 15.49 15.16 -12.75
CA ALA A 53 14.82 16.45 -12.73
C ALA A 53 13.55 16.41 -13.58
N THR A 54 13.61 15.82 -14.78
CA THR A 54 12.44 15.54 -15.62
C THR A 54 11.41 14.70 -14.88
N SER A 55 11.83 13.64 -14.18
CA SER A 55 10.94 12.81 -13.37
C SER A 55 10.17 13.59 -12.30
N ILE A 56 10.86 14.49 -11.58
CA ILE A 56 10.26 15.30 -10.53
C ILE A 56 9.27 16.31 -11.13
N VAL A 57 9.57 16.88 -12.30
CA VAL A 57 8.64 17.75 -13.04
C VAL A 57 7.39 16.98 -13.48
N CYS A 58 7.55 15.76 -14.02
CA CYS A 58 6.42 14.88 -14.36
C CYS A 58 5.57 14.55 -13.12
N LEU A 59 6.22 14.21 -12.00
CA LEU A 59 5.54 13.91 -10.74
C LEU A 59 4.75 15.11 -10.23
N HIS A 60 5.34 16.30 -10.27
CA HIS A 60 4.68 17.55 -9.92
C HIS A 60 3.45 17.82 -10.80
N SER A 61 3.58 17.69 -12.13
CA SER A 61 2.46 17.87 -13.08
C SER A 61 1.28 16.95 -12.74
N LEU A 62 1.57 15.66 -12.51
CA LEU A 62 0.56 14.68 -12.15
C LEU A 62 -0.10 15.02 -10.80
N PHE A 63 0.68 15.40 -9.78
CA PHE A 63 0.12 15.80 -8.50
C PHE A 63 -0.74 17.06 -8.55
N GLN A 64 -0.42 18.03 -9.42
CA GLN A 64 -1.30 19.18 -9.67
C GLN A 64 -2.64 18.72 -10.27
N ALA A 65 -2.58 17.84 -11.29
CA ALA A 65 -3.77 17.30 -11.94
C ALA A 65 -4.65 16.50 -10.96
N LEU A 66 -4.03 15.67 -10.12
CA LEU A 66 -4.71 14.90 -9.06
C LEU A 66 -5.31 15.82 -7.99
N ARG A 67 -4.56 16.79 -7.46
CA ARG A 67 -5.08 17.77 -6.48
C ARG A 67 -6.33 18.49 -7.01
N ASP A 68 -6.29 18.91 -8.27
CA ASP A 68 -7.44 19.56 -8.89
C ASP A 68 -8.63 18.62 -9.08
N PHE A 69 -8.37 17.33 -9.32
CA PHE A 69 -9.40 16.30 -9.44
C PHE A 69 -10.02 15.98 -8.08
N GLU A 70 -9.21 15.68 -7.07
CA GLU A 70 -9.68 15.41 -5.71
C GLU A 70 -10.48 16.61 -5.16
N ARG A 71 -10.04 17.85 -5.41
CA ARG A 71 -10.81 19.04 -5.04
C ARG A 71 -12.21 19.06 -5.67
N LYS A 72 -12.38 18.57 -6.89
CA LYS A 72 -13.72 18.50 -7.52
C LYS A 72 -14.54 17.38 -6.91
N ILE A 73 -13.95 16.19 -6.78
CA ILE A 73 -14.61 15.02 -6.18
C ILE A 73 -15.08 15.31 -4.75
N LEU A 74 -14.21 15.88 -3.90
CA LEU A 74 -14.51 16.21 -2.51
C LEU A 74 -15.57 17.33 -2.35
N ASN A 75 -15.80 18.14 -3.39
CA ASN A 75 -16.80 19.20 -3.39
C ASN A 75 -18.14 18.78 -4.03
N LEU A 76 -18.31 17.51 -4.39
CA LEU A 76 -19.58 17.00 -4.89
C LEU A 76 -20.63 17.01 -3.76
N ASN A 77 -21.72 17.75 -3.95
CA ASN A 77 -22.81 17.84 -2.97
C ASN A 77 -23.49 16.48 -2.69
N LYS A 78 -23.48 15.58 -3.69
CA LYS A 78 -23.99 14.21 -3.59
C LYS A 78 -23.08 13.29 -4.41
N PRO A 79 -22.06 12.69 -3.79
CA PRO A 79 -21.19 11.72 -4.45
C PRO A 79 -22.01 10.52 -4.96
N SER A 80 -21.88 10.23 -6.25
CA SER A 80 -22.54 9.14 -6.98
C SER A 80 -21.66 8.66 -8.12
N LEU A 81 -21.95 7.48 -8.68
CA LEU A 81 -21.22 6.93 -9.84
C LEU A 81 -21.21 7.91 -11.03
N ASP A 82 -22.36 8.51 -11.34
CA ASP A 82 -22.47 9.45 -12.46
C ASP A 82 -21.68 10.73 -12.20
N SER A 83 -21.74 11.26 -10.97
CA SER A 83 -20.96 12.45 -10.61
C SER A 83 -19.45 12.22 -10.66
N PHE A 84 -18.99 11.01 -10.31
CA PHE A 84 -17.59 10.62 -10.45
C PHE A 84 -17.21 10.46 -11.92
N ALA A 85 -18.05 9.77 -12.70
CA ALA A 85 -17.82 9.55 -14.12
C ALA A 85 -17.72 10.86 -14.90
N ASP A 86 -18.61 11.81 -14.63
CA ASP A 86 -18.60 13.15 -15.22
C ASP A 86 -17.29 13.88 -14.95
N GLU A 87 -16.76 13.81 -13.73
CA GLU A 87 -15.49 14.46 -13.40
C GLU A 87 -14.28 13.72 -13.99
N ILE A 88 -14.31 12.39 -14.08
CA ILE A 88 -13.22 11.58 -14.64
C ILE A 88 -13.11 11.78 -16.16
N ILE A 89 -14.22 11.74 -16.90
CA ILE A 89 -14.21 11.84 -18.37
C ILE A 89 -13.70 13.20 -18.84
N LYS A 90 -13.91 14.26 -18.05
CA LYS A 90 -13.37 15.61 -18.34
C LYS A 90 -11.85 15.67 -18.21
N ARG A 91 -11.22 14.66 -17.61
CA ARG A 91 -9.79 14.68 -17.23
C ARG A 91 -8.99 13.74 -18.11
N GLN A 92 -7.83 14.21 -18.57
CA GLN A 92 -6.87 13.39 -19.32
C GLN A 92 -5.81 12.79 -18.37
N LEU A 93 -6.22 12.22 -17.24
CA LEU A 93 -5.29 11.74 -16.20
C LEU A 93 -4.37 10.64 -16.73
N LYS A 94 -4.88 9.77 -17.61
CA LYS A 94 -4.09 8.69 -18.22
C LYS A 94 -2.79 9.16 -18.85
N LYS A 95 -2.81 10.32 -19.52
CA LYS A 95 -1.62 10.90 -20.18
C LYS A 95 -0.55 11.30 -19.17
N GLU A 96 -0.96 11.92 -18.06
CA GLU A 96 -0.04 12.33 -16.99
C GLU A 96 0.59 11.10 -16.30
N PHE A 97 -0.21 10.05 -16.07
CA PHE A 97 0.30 8.78 -15.55
C PHE A 97 1.34 8.15 -16.49
N GLN A 98 1.04 8.06 -17.79
CA GLN A 98 1.98 7.53 -18.79
C GLN A 98 3.27 8.35 -18.85
N ASN A 99 3.16 9.67 -18.75
CA ASN A 99 4.31 10.56 -18.74
C ASN A 99 5.22 10.29 -17.53
N LEU A 100 4.64 10.10 -16.33
CA LEU A 100 5.41 9.73 -15.15
C LEU A 100 6.06 8.35 -15.27
N ILE A 101 5.36 7.36 -15.83
CA ILE A 101 5.90 6.01 -16.03
C ILE A 101 7.15 6.04 -16.91
N ASN A 102 7.05 6.71 -18.06
CA ASN A 102 8.14 6.80 -19.04
C ASN A 102 9.38 7.53 -18.49
N ASN A 103 9.19 8.35 -17.45
CA ASN A 103 10.25 9.16 -16.85
C ASN A 103 10.55 8.74 -15.41
N THR A 104 10.07 7.60 -14.90
CA THR A 104 10.36 7.23 -13.51
C THR A 104 11.83 6.82 -13.36
N PRO A 105 12.59 7.42 -12.44
CA PRO A 105 14.01 7.15 -12.27
C PRO A 105 14.22 5.91 -11.41
N SER A 106 15.38 5.27 -11.54
CA SER A 106 15.82 4.21 -10.64
C SER A 106 16.20 4.77 -9.26
N VAL A 107 16.21 3.91 -8.24
CA VAL A 107 16.64 4.27 -6.87
C VAL A 107 18.10 4.77 -6.86
N SER A 108 18.96 4.20 -7.71
CA SER A 108 20.35 4.63 -7.85
C SER A 108 20.45 6.06 -8.38
N GLU A 109 19.68 6.37 -9.43
CA GLU A 109 19.63 7.72 -10.01
C GLU A 109 19.08 8.74 -9.02
N LEU A 110 18.02 8.40 -8.29
CA LEU A 110 17.46 9.22 -7.21
C LEU A 110 18.50 9.50 -6.11
N THR A 111 19.19 8.46 -5.64
CA THR A 111 20.20 8.58 -4.58
C THR A 111 21.35 9.47 -5.02
N LYS A 112 21.85 9.27 -6.25
CA LYS A 112 22.90 10.08 -6.83
C LYS A 112 22.45 11.54 -6.94
N PHE A 113 21.26 11.79 -7.49
CA PHE A 113 20.69 13.12 -7.65
C PHE A 113 20.58 13.87 -6.31
N LEU A 114 20.06 13.22 -5.28
CA LEU A 114 19.89 13.80 -3.94
C LEU A 114 21.21 13.99 -3.19
N SER A 115 22.28 13.29 -3.56
CA SER A 115 23.60 13.44 -2.94
C SER A 115 24.36 14.69 -3.40
N HIS A 116 23.93 15.34 -4.49
CA HIS A 116 24.54 16.57 -4.97
C HIS A 116 24.28 17.73 -4.00
N LYS A 117 25.32 18.52 -3.70
CA LYS A 117 25.23 19.68 -2.78
C LYS A 117 24.11 20.66 -3.15
N ASN A 118 23.87 20.85 -4.44
CA ASN A 118 22.82 21.75 -4.95
C ASN A 118 21.40 21.25 -4.63
N ASN A 119 21.24 19.98 -4.27
CA ASN A 119 19.96 19.35 -3.93
C ASN A 119 19.83 19.04 -2.43
N ALA A 120 20.73 19.56 -1.58
CA ALA A 120 20.72 19.26 -0.14
C ALA A 120 19.43 19.72 0.55
N SER A 121 18.85 20.85 0.13
CA SER A 121 17.56 21.35 0.62
C SER A 121 16.41 20.40 0.26
N LEU A 122 16.35 19.96 -0.99
CA LEU A 122 15.38 18.96 -1.47
C LEU A 122 15.54 17.65 -0.71
N ALA A 123 16.77 17.14 -0.58
CA ALA A 123 17.06 15.90 0.15
C ALA A 123 16.65 15.99 1.63
N SER A 124 16.88 17.14 2.27
CA SER A 124 16.43 17.39 3.65
C SER A 124 14.91 17.42 3.77
N ALA A 125 14.23 18.08 2.82
CA ALA A 125 12.77 18.19 2.85
C ALA A 125 12.09 16.84 2.58
N ILE A 126 12.61 16.05 1.63
CA ILE A 126 12.17 14.66 1.40
C ILE A 126 12.31 13.84 2.67
N LYS A 127 13.48 13.86 3.33
CA LYS A 127 13.73 13.07 4.54
C LYS A 127 12.76 13.42 5.69
N ALA A 128 12.31 14.67 5.76
CA ALA A 128 11.37 15.12 6.78
C ALA A 128 9.92 14.66 6.51
N ASP A 129 9.52 14.56 5.24
CA ASP A 129 8.16 14.20 4.81
C ASP A 129 7.99 12.70 4.47
N GLY A 130 9.10 11.98 4.29
CA GLY A 130 9.11 10.53 4.12
C GLY A 130 10.19 10.03 3.15
N ASN A 131 9.80 9.11 2.27
CA ASN A 131 10.69 8.47 1.30
C ASN A 131 10.36 8.96 -0.11
N ILE A 132 11.37 9.40 -0.88
CA ILE A 132 11.17 9.79 -2.28
C ILE A 132 10.59 8.65 -3.12
N ALA A 133 10.92 7.39 -2.80
CA ALA A 133 10.31 6.25 -3.46
C ALA A 133 8.78 6.26 -3.27
N TYR A 134 8.30 6.58 -2.07
CA TYR A 134 6.88 6.71 -1.78
C TYR A 134 6.23 7.84 -2.61
N TRP A 135 6.92 8.96 -2.81
CA TRP A 135 6.38 10.03 -3.66
C TRP A 135 6.14 9.55 -5.09
N PHE A 136 7.05 8.77 -5.66
CA PHE A 136 6.88 8.18 -6.99
C PHE A 136 5.88 7.01 -7.02
N HIS A 137 5.61 6.35 -5.89
CA HIS A 137 4.61 5.29 -5.81
C HIS A 137 3.17 5.80 -5.57
N LEU A 138 3.00 6.93 -4.88
CA LEU A 138 1.69 7.46 -4.50
C LEU A 138 0.73 7.63 -5.69
N PRO A 139 1.13 8.18 -6.85
CA PRO A 139 0.22 8.26 -7.99
C PRO A 139 -0.28 6.89 -8.45
N PHE A 140 0.57 5.87 -8.42
CA PHE A 140 0.18 4.52 -8.84
C PHE A 140 -0.74 3.84 -7.84
N ILE A 141 -0.53 4.08 -6.55
CA ILE A 141 -1.47 3.69 -5.50
C ILE A 141 -2.84 4.34 -5.73
N TYR A 142 -2.84 5.63 -6.07
CA TYR A 142 -4.05 6.38 -6.40
C TYR A 142 -4.79 5.79 -7.60
N ALA A 143 -4.09 5.52 -8.70
CA ALA A 143 -4.67 4.90 -9.89
C ALA A 143 -5.24 3.50 -9.60
N ALA A 144 -4.50 2.66 -8.86
CA ALA A 144 -4.97 1.32 -8.50
C ALA A 144 -6.26 1.35 -7.67
N LYS A 145 -6.38 2.31 -6.75
CA LYS A 145 -7.58 2.46 -5.92
C LYS A 145 -8.82 2.77 -6.74
N TRP A 146 -8.71 3.73 -7.67
CA TRP A 146 -9.79 4.08 -8.58
C TRP A 146 -10.11 2.97 -9.59
N GLU A 147 -9.10 2.28 -10.12
CA GLU A 147 -9.32 1.14 -11.01
C GLU A 147 -10.13 0.05 -10.31
N ARG A 148 -9.73 -0.36 -9.10
CA ARG A 148 -10.46 -1.37 -8.31
C ARG A 148 -11.89 -0.95 -7.98
N PHE A 149 -12.10 0.31 -7.63
CA PHE A 149 -13.45 0.86 -7.43
C PHE A 149 -14.31 0.65 -8.67
N TRP A 150 -13.81 0.97 -9.87
CA TRP A 150 -14.55 0.78 -11.10
C TRP A 150 -14.69 -0.69 -11.51
N GLU A 151 -13.73 -1.56 -11.20
CA GLU A 151 -13.86 -3.00 -11.39
C GLU A 151 -14.99 -3.58 -10.53
N TYR A 152 -15.08 -3.16 -9.26
CA TYR A 152 -16.19 -3.51 -8.38
C TYR A 152 -17.52 -3.04 -8.98
N VAL A 153 -17.63 -1.77 -9.40
CA VAL A 153 -18.85 -1.23 -10.03
C VAL A 153 -19.25 -2.04 -11.27
N LEU A 154 -18.29 -2.38 -12.14
CA LEU A 154 -18.55 -3.17 -13.34
C LEU A 154 -18.92 -4.64 -13.05
N SER A 155 -18.60 -5.15 -11.86
CA SER A 155 -18.94 -6.50 -11.43
C SER A 155 -20.40 -6.62 -10.95
N ILE A 156 -20.97 -5.53 -10.43
CA ILE A 156 -22.35 -5.49 -9.91
C ILE A 156 -23.36 -4.96 -10.94
N ILE A 157 -22.91 -4.17 -11.91
CA ILE A 157 -23.77 -3.64 -12.98
C ILE A 157 -23.97 -4.70 -14.06
N PRO A 158 -25.20 -4.90 -14.57
CA PRO A 158 -25.49 -5.83 -15.68
C PRO A 158 -24.66 -5.55 -16.93
N ALA A 159 -24.47 -6.57 -17.76
CA ALA A 159 -23.69 -6.43 -19.00
C ALA A 159 -24.40 -5.54 -20.03
N GLU A 160 -25.74 -5.52 -19.99
CA GLU A 160 -26.62 -4.82 -20.92
C GLU A 160 -26.87 -3.35 -20.53
N ASP A 161 -26.36 -2.91 -19.37
CA ASP A 161 -26.58 -1.56 -18.88
C ASP A 161 -25.92 -0.51 -19.80
N PRO A 162 -26.65 0.51 -20.29
CA PRO A 162 -26.10 1.51 -21.20
C PRO A 162 -24.97 2.35 -20.58
N THR A 163 -24.91 2.46 -19.25
CA THR A 163 -23.85 3.19 -18.52
C THR A 163 -22.57 2.37 -18.38
N ARG A 164 -22.60 1.06 -18.65
CA ARG A 164 -21.44 0.17 -18.52
C ARG A 164 -20.24 0.67 -19.34
N GLY A 165 -20.48 1.16 -20.54
CA GLY A 165 -19.42 1.71 -21.40
C GLY A 165 -18.74 2.93 -20.78
N VAL A 166 -19.50 3.79 -20.11
CA VAL A 166 -19.00 4.98 -19.41
C VAL A 166 -18.12 4.57 -18.22
N TYR A 167 -18.58 3.63 -17.40
CA TYR A 167 -17.79 3.14 -16.25
C TYR A 167 -16.55 2.37 -16.68
N GLN A 168 -16.61 1.67 -17.82
CA GLN A 168 -15.45 1.02 -18.42
C GLN A 168 -14.43 2.05 -18.92
N GLN A 169 -14.87 3.19 -19.46
CA GLN A 169 -14.00 4.31 -19.79
C GLN A 169 -13.37 4.91 -18.52
N CYS A 170 -14.15 5.11 -17.46
CA CYS A 170 -13.63 5.62 -16.18
C CYS A 170 -12.54 4.71 -15.61
N ARG A 171 -12.77 3.39 -15.60
CA ARG A 171 -11.74 2.41 -15.26
C ARG A 171 -10.49 2.57 -16.14
N ASN A 172 -10.67 2.73 -17.45
CA ASN A 172 -9.57 2.79 -18.42
C ASN A 172 -8.70 4.06 -18.32
N GLU A 173 -9.22 5.14 -17.71
CA GLU A 173 -8.42 6.33 -17.36
C GLU A 173 -7.39 6.03 -16.27
N PHE A 174 -7.76 5.18 -15.31
CA PHE A 174 -6.87 4.75 -14.23
C PHE A 174 -6.11 3.45 -14.51
N LYS A 175 -6.54 2.69 -15.53
CA LYS A 175 -5.81 1.58 -16.17
C LYS A 175 -4.59 2.08 -16.98
N ALA A 176 -3.93 3.11 -16.50
CA ALA A 176 -2.74 3.70 -17.08
C ALA A 176 -1.46 3.00 -16.61
N VAL A 177 -1.58 2.09 -15.63
CA VAL A 177 -0.45 1.42 -15.01
C VAL A 177 -0.20 0.12 -15.76
N ASP A 178 0.97 0.00 -16.38
CA ASP A 178 1.60 -1.32 -16.50
C ASP A 178 1.92 -1.77 -15.07
N HIS A 179 0.90 -2.27 -14.36
CA HIS A 179 1.03 -2.76 -12.99
C HIS A 179 2.13 -3.81 -12.97
N ASP A 180 2.19 -4.66 -14.02
CA ASP A 180 3.27 -5.61 -14.23
C ASP A 180 4.64 -4.92 -14.33
N GLY A 181 4.74 -3.76 -14.98
CA GLY A 181 5.95 -2.92 -15.02
C GLY A 181 6.36 -2.35 -13.65
N ILE A 182 5.42 -2.03 -12.76
CA ILE A 182 5.71 -1.63 -11.38
C ILE A 182 6.16 -2.82 -10.55
N TYR A 183 5.43 -3.94 -10.62
CA TYR A 183 5.80 -5.17 -9.91
C TYR A 183 7.15 -5.68 -10.39
N LYS A 184 7.45 -5.59 -11.68
CA LYS A 184 8.79 -5.89 -12.24
C LYS A 184 9.86 -4.97 -11.65
N ARG A 185 9.61 -3.67 -11.53
CA ARG A 185 10.56 -2.73 -10.92
C ARG A 185 10.79 -3.01 -9.44
N LEU A 186 9.74 -3.30 -8.68
CA LEU A 186 9.85 -3.71 -7.27
C LEU A 186 10.56 -5.05 -7.13
N ALA A 187 10.26 -6.01 -8.01
CA ALA A 187 10.93 -7.30 -8.03
C ALA A 187 12.43 -7.14 -8.36
N GLU A 188 12.80 -6.23 -9.27
CA GLU A 188 14.21 -5.93 -9.54
C GLU A 188 14.88 -5.20 -8.35
N GLN A 189 14.18 -4.24 -7.73
CA GLN A 189 14.67 -3.53 -6.54
C GLN A 189 14.97 -4.49 -5.38
N TYR A 190 14.10 -5.47 -5.14
CA TYR A 190 14.20 -6.45 -4.06
C TYR A 190 14.68 -7.83 -4.54
N LYS A 191 15.36 -7.88 -5.69
CA LYS A 191 15.76 -9.14 -6.34
C LYS A 191 16.55 -10.06 -5.42
N LYS A 192 17.50 -9.51 -4.66
CA LYS A 192 18.31 -10.28 -3.70
C LYS A 192 17.44 -10.91 -2.61
N GLN A 193 16.50 -10.14 -2.05
CA GLN A 193 15.58 -10.60 -1.00
C GLN A 193 14.60 -11.64 -1.55
N LEU A 194 14.12 -11.47 -2.78
CA LEU A 194 13.25 -12.44 -3.46
C LEU A 194 13.99 -13.74 -3.81
N GLU A 195 15.25 -13.67 -4.22
CA GLU A 195 16.10 -14.85 -4.43
C GLU A 195 16.33 -15.61 -3.11
N MET A 196 16.58 -14.89 -2.01
CA MET A 196 16.66 -15.50 -0.68
C MET A 196 15.33 -16.16 -0.28
N LEU A 197 14.21 -15.47 -0.46
CA LEU A 197 12.87 -15.98 -0.16
C LEU A 197 12.59 -17.27 -0.95
N LYS A 198 12.93 -17.31 -2.24
CA LYS A 198 12.77 -18.51 -3.08
C LYS A 198 13.64 -19.66 -2.61
N ASN A 199 14.91 -19.39 -2.29
CA ASN A 199 15.84 -20.42 -1.85
C ASN A 199 15.42 -21.02 -0.50
N TYR A 200 14.97 -20.19 0.44
CA TYR A 200 14.54 -20.64 1.76
C TYR A 200 13.12 -21.24 1.72
N GLY A 201 12.26 -20.74 0.84
CA GLY A 201 10.91 -21.25 0.60
C GLY A 201 10.91 -22.67 0.03
N LYS A 202 11.83 -23.00 -0.89
CA LYS A 202 12.00 -24.37 -1.42
C LYS A 202 12.24 -25.40 -0.32
N SER A 203 13.04 -25.06 0.68
CA SER A 203 13.29 -25.92 1.84
C SER A 203 12.04 -26.17 2.69
N SER A 204 11.02 -25.32 2.55
CA SER A 204 9.75 -25.34 3.28
C SER A 204 8.56 -25.75 2.40
N ASN A 205 8.80 -26.28 1.19
CA ASN A 205 7.78 -26.61 0.17
C ASN A 205 6.88 -25.42 -0.23
N LEU A 206 7.36 -24.18 -0.08
CA LEU A 206 6.67 -22.97 -0.53
C LEU A 206 7.25 -22.52 -1.87
N ASP A 207 6.39 -22.44 -2.89
CA ASP A 207 6.79 -21.93 -4.21
C ASP A 207 6.47 -20.45 -4.35
N PHE A 208 7.52 -19.68 -4.68
CA PHE A 208 7.45 -18.26 -5.00
C PHE A 208 7.91 -18.07 -6.44
N ASN A 209 6.97 -18.03 -7.37
CA ASN A 209 7.28 -17.89 -8.79
C ASN A 209 7.54 -16.41 -9.17
N GLN A 210 8.08 -16.18 -10.37
CA GLN A 210 8.36 -14.82 -10.86
C GLN A 210 7.09 -14.01 -11.24
N SER A 211 5.94 -14.68 -11.39
CA SER A 211 4.66 -14.03 -11.70
C SER A 211 3.97 -13.44 -10.48
N MET A 212 4.44 -13.71 -9.25
CA MET A 212 3.88 -13.11 -8.05
C MET A 212 4.17 -11.61 -8.00
N ARG A 213 3.10 -10.83 -7.85
CA ARG A 213 3.13 -9.37 -7.83
C ARG A 213 3.50 -8.87 -6.44
N LEU A 214 4.75 -8.46 -6.26
CA LEU A 214 5.25 -7.90 -5.01
C LEU A 214 4.82 -6.43 -4.88
N TYR A 215 4.08 -6.10 -3.82
CA TYR A 215 3.68 -4.74 -3.49
C TYR A 215 4.69 -4.06 -2.56
N ALA A 216 5.21 -4.79 -1.58
CA ALA A 216 6.20 -4.27 -0.66
C ALA A 216 7.10 -5.37 -0.08
N CYS A 217 8.34 -5.01 0.22
CA CYS A 217 9.26 -5.80 1.02
C CYS A 217 9.77 -4.92 2.17
N ILE A 218 9.40 -5.28 3.39
CA ILE A 218 9.64 -4.50 4.61
C ILE A 218 10.71 -5.20 5.45
N LYS A 219 11.80 -4.50 5.76
CA LYS A 219 12.82 -5.01 6.68
C LYS A 219 12.40 -4.69 8.12
N GLY A 220 12.67 -5.61 9.03
CA GLY A 220 12.33 -5.42 10.43
C GLY A 220 12.72 -6.60 11.30
N ASN A 221 12.05 -6.73 12.43
CA ASN A 221 12.23 -7.82 13.38
C ASN A 221 10.89 -8.45 13.72
N VAL A 222 10.84 -9.78 13.74
CA VAL A 222 9.78 -10.49 14.46
C VAL A 222 10.08 -10.40 15.93
N ILE A 223 9.09 -10.04 16.73
CA ILE A 223 9.18 -10.01 18.17
C ILE A 223 8.71 -11.35 18.71
N SER A 224 9.51 -11.95 19.57
CA SER A 224 9.25 -13.26 20.19
C SER A 224 9.75 -13.28 21.64
N GLY A 225 9.56 -14.41 22.33
CA GLY A 225 9.95 -14.56 23.74
C GLY A 225 8.83 -14.15 24.69
N SER A 226 9.19 -13.66 25.87
CA SER A 226 8.23 -13.20 26.89
C SER A 226 8.32 -11.70 27.12
N LEU A 227 7.35 -11.13 27.84
CA LEU A 227 7.39 -9.71 28.23
C LEU A 227 8.62 -9.36 29.08
N GLN A 228 9.19 -10.31 29.84
CA GLN A 228 10.41 -10.07 30.61
C GLN A 228 11.70 -10.26 29.78
N LYS A 229 11.62 -11.00 28.68
CA LYS A 229 12.75 -11.25 27.78
C LYS A 229 12.28 -11.29 26.33
N ILE A 230 12.27 -10.10 25.74
CA ILE A 230 11.87 -9.88 24.35
C ILE A 230 13.06 -10.19 23.44
N ASP A 231 12.85 -11.12 22.51
CA ASP A 231 13.80 -11.46 21.46
C ASP A 231 13.38 -10.83 20.13
N TYR A 232 14.32 -10.11 19.51
CA TYR A 232 14.14 -9.49 18.20
C TYR A 232 14.83 -10.33 17.13
N ILE A 233 14.04 -10.93 16.23
CA ILE A 233 14.53 -11.81 15.18
C ILE A 233 14.54 -11.06 13.85
N PRO A 234 15.73 -10.73 13.29
CA PRO A 234 15.84 -10.04 12.01
C PRO A 234 15.09 -10.77 10.89
N SER A 235 14.21 -10.05 10.20
CA SER A 235 13.25 -10.63 9.28
C SER A 235 12.90 -9.69 8.12
N PHE A 236 12.40 -10.27 7.03
CA PHE A 236 11.74 -9.54 5.94
C PHE A 236 10.28 -9.97 5.83
N LEU A 237 9.39 -8.98 5.70
CA LEU A 237 7.98 -9.17 5.44
C LEU A 237 7.67 -8.79 3.99
N PHE A 238 7.21 -9.74 3.20
CA PHE A 238 6.86 -9.56 1.79
C PHE A 238 5.33 -9.53 1.66
N LEU A 239 4.82 -8.48 1.03
CA LEU A 239 3.40 -8.32 0.74
C LEU A 239 3.20 -8.54 -0.76
N PHE A 240 2.57 -9.65 -1.12
CA PHE A 240 2.11 -9.93 -2.47
C PHE A 240 0.61 -9.65 -2.58
N GLU A 241 0.08 -9.72 -3.81
CA GLU A 241 -1.36 -9.58 -4.06
C GLU A 241 -2.20 -10.58 -3.25
N ASP A 242 -1.79 -11.85 -3.26
CA ASP A 242 -2.56 -13.01 -2.78
C ASP A 242 -2.05 -13.59 -1.44
N LYS A 243 -0.84 -13.21 -1.01
CA LYS A 243 -0.20 -13.73 0.20
C LYS A 243 0.73 -12.75 0.89
N ILE A 244 0.91 -12.95 2.18
CA ILE A 244 2.07 -12.41 2.91
C ILE A 244 3.09 -13.53 3.06
N ALA A 245 4.38 -13.18 3.01
CA ALA A 245 5.45 -14.09 3.38
C ALA A 245 6.37 -13.43 4.40
N LEU A 246 6.74 -14.19 5.42
CA LEU A 246 7.71 -13.81 6.44
C LEU A 246 8.95 -14.67 6.27
N MET A 247 10.10 -14.03 6.12
CA MET A 247 11.41 -14.70 6.08
C MET A 247 12.24 -14.30 7.29
N LYS A 248 12.50 -15.25 8.20
CA LYS A 248 13.39 -15.07 9.35
C LYS A 248 14.84 -15.30 8.90
N ILE A 249 15.70 -14.28 8.99
CA ILE A 249 17.06 -14.32 8.46
C ILE A 249 17.96 -15.33 9.21
N PRO A 250 18.01 -15.34 10.56
CA PRO A 250 18.94 -16.22 11.28
C PRO A 250 18.62 -17.70 11.09
N THR A 251 17.33 -18.05 11.08
CA THR A 251 16.87 -19.44 10.99
C THR A 251 16.65 -19.91 9.56
N LYS A 252 16.72 -19.00 8.57
CA LYS A 252 16.41 -19.27 7.16
C LYS A 252 15.03 -19.91 6.96
N ASN A 253 14.10 -19.61 7.87
CA ASN A 253 12.74 -20.13 7.84
C ASN A 253 11.83 -19.16 7.09
N VAL A 254 10.94 -19.70 6.25
CA VAL A 254 9.93 -18.94 5.52
C VAL A 254 8.55 -19.48 5.89
N MET A 255 7.65 -18.57 6.23
CA MET A 255 6.23 -18.84 6.43
C MET A 255 5.44 -17.97 5.46
N ALA A 256 4.34 -18.48 4.92
CA ALA A 256 3.45 -17.70 4.06
C ALA A 256 2.02 -18.14 4.26
N GLN A 257 1.09 -17.19 4.21
CA GLN A 257 -0.35 -17.44 4.29
C GLN A 257 -1.09 -16.43 3.40
N SER A 258 -2.34 -16.75 3.06
CA SER A 258 -3.12 -15.90 2.16
C SER A 258 -3.40 -14.53 2.77
N THR A 259 -3.35 -13.47 1.95
CA THR A 259 -3.80 -12.15 2.38
C THR A 259 -5.25 -12.16 2.82
N LEU A 260 -6.09 -13.09 2.33
CA LEU A 260 -7.48 -13.27 2.74
C LEU A 260 -7.66 -13.69 4.21
N ASN A 261 -6.63 -14.25 4.83
CA ASN A 261 -6.70 -14.79 6.17
C ASN A 261 -5.90 -13.97 7.20
N ILE A 262 -5.52 -12.74 6.85
CA ILE A 262 -4.66 -11.90 7.67
C ILE A 262 -5.28 -10.54 7.95
N TRP A 263 -4.95 -10.00 9.12
CA TRP A 263 -5.14 -8.63 9.57
C TRP A 263 -3.82 -8.08 10.11
N LEU A 264 -3.46 -6.84 9.75
CA LEU A 264 -2.42 -6.08 10.45
C LEU A 264 -3.12 -5.10 11.36
N VAL A 265 -2.77 -5.11 12.65
CA VAL A 265 -3.30 -4.17 13.65
C VAL A 265 -2.15 -3.51 14.40
N PRO A 266 -2.30 -2.26 14.89
CA PRO A 266 -1.34 -1.70 15.84
C PRO A 266 -1.28 -2.62 17.07
N SER A 267 -0.08 -2.90 17.57
CA SER A 267 0.03 -3.87 18.65
C SER A 267 -0.73 -3.42 19.89
N THR A 268 -1.46 -4.36 20.50
CA THR A 268 -2.22 -4.13 21.75
C THR A 268 -1.35 -4.28 22.99
N MET A 269 -0.22 -5.00 22.86
CA MET A 269 0.69 -5.32 23.96
C MET A 269 1.83 -4.30 24.12
N PHE A 270 2.19 -3.61 23.03
CA PHE A 270 3.31 -2.67 23.03
C PHE A 270 2.82 -1.22 22.90
N ALA A 271 3.56 -0.29 23.51
CA ALA A 271 3.26 1.13 23.38
C ALA A 271 3.33 1.56 21.90
N ARG A 272 2.36 2.36 21.43
CA ARG A 272 2.30 2.85 20.03
C ARG A 272 3.58 3.54 19.56
N SER A 273 4.32 4.19 20.47
CA SER A 273 5.60 4.83 20.16
C SER A 273 6.67 3.86 19.65
N GLN A 274 6.54 2.55 19.95
CA GLN A 274 7.47 1.52 19.50
C GLN A 274 7.20 1.05 18.07
N LYS A 275 6.07 1.45 17.47
CA LYS A 275 5.70 1.14 16.07
C LYS A 275 5.68 -0.36 15.76
N ILE A 276 5.20 -1.13 16.72
CA ILE A 276 5.02 -2.58 16.59
C ILE A 276 3.60 -2.83 16.09
N ILE A 277 3.48 -3.76 15.15
CA ILE A 277 2.21 -4.23 14.62
C ILE A 277 2.04 -5.71 14.98
N ASP A 278 0.80 -6.11 15.20
CA ASP A 278 0.46 -7.52 15.28
C ASP A 278 -0.04 -7.96 13.89
N VAL A 279 0.61 -8.96 13.32
CA VAL A 279 0.16 -9.67 12.12
C VAL A 279 -0.67 -10.84 12.59
N LEU A 280 -1.99 -10.71 12.49
CA LEU A 280 -2.96 -11.68 12.95
C LEU A 280 -3.42 -12.50 11.75
N GLY A 281 -3.07 -13.78 11.72
CA GLY A 281 -3.44 -14.67 10.65
C GLY A 281 -3.99 -15.99 11.16
N THR A 282 -4.85 -16.65 10.35
CA THR A 282 -5.45 -17.94 10.72
C THR A 282 -4.42 -19.07 10.78
N ASP A 283 -3.37 -19.00 9.95
CA ASP A 283 -2.35 -20.05 9.89
C ASP A 283 -1.22 -19.75 10.88
N PHE A 284 -0.87 -18.48 11.03
CA PHE A 284 0.11 -18.02 12.02
C PHE A 284 -0.07 -16.54 12.32
N SER A 285 0.21 -16.17 13.57
CA SER A 285 0.21 -14.79 14.05
C SER A 285 1.57 -14.44 14.66
N PHE A 286 1.98 -13.18 14.54
CA PHE A 286 3.23 -12.69 15.12
C PHE A 286 3.26 -11.17 15.27
N ALA A 287 4.00 -10.68 16.25
CA ALA A 287 4.33 -9.26 16.35
C ALA A 287 5.54 -8.93 15.46
N PHE A 288 5.47 -7.81 14.74
CA PHE A 288 6.51 -7.35 13.83
C PHE A 288 6.84 -5.88 14.07
N GLN A 289 8.13 -5.56 14.06
CA GLN A 289 8.64 -4.20 14.16
C GLN A 289 9.42 -3.84 12.90
N PRO A 290 8.89 -2.98 12.03
CA PRO A 290 9.66 -2.40 10.93
C PRO A 290 10.94 -1.71 11.44
N GLU A 291 12.05 -1.84 10.72
CA GLU A 291 13.35 -1.30 11.15
C GLU A 291 13.33 0.23 11.22
N THR A 292 12.56 0.87 10.32
CA THR A 292 12.44 2.32 10.25
C THR A 292 11.00 2.82 10.33
N SER A 293 10.84 4.07 10.78
CA SER A 293 9.55 4.76 10.74
C SER A 293 8.99 4.86 9.33
N VAL A 294 9.85 5.00 8.32
CA VAL A 294 9.47 5.04 6.91
C VAL A 294 8.87 3.70 6.46
N GLU A 295 9.49 2.60 6.86
CA GLU A 295 9.00 1.25 6.55
C GLU A 295 7.68 0.93 7.25
N TYR A 296 7.50 1.40 8.49
CA TYR A 296 6.22 1.31 9.19
C TYR A 296 5.09 2.02 8.41
N GLU A 297 5.33 3.26 7.99
CA GLU A 297 4.36 4.01 7.19
C GLU A 297 4.11 3.36 5.82
N ASN A 298 5.16 2.84 5.18
CA ASN A 298 5.03 2.16 3.89
C ASN A 298 4.20 0.88 3.99
N LEU A 299 4.40 0.12 5.06
CA LEU A 299 3.65 -1.11 5.33
C LEU A 299 2.17 -0.82 5.52
N TRP A 300 1.82 0.12 6.40
CA TRP A 300 0.42 0.50 6.65
C TRP A 300 -0.27 0.97 5.37
N LYS A 301 0.38 1.87 4.63
CA LYS A 301 -0.18 2.38 3.37
C LYS A 301 -0.37 1.29 2.33
N THR A 302 0.58 0.35 2.22
CA THR A 302 0.46 -0.78 1.28
C THR A 302 -0.67 -1.72 1.72
N TRP A 303 -0.78 -1.97 3.02
CA TRP A 303 -1.80 -2.84 3.59
C TRP A 303 -3.21 -2.28 3.41
N ASP A 304 -3.42 -1.00 3.69
CA ASP A 304 -4.71 -0.32 3.50
C ASP A 304 -5.19 -0.41 2.05
N VAL A 305 -4.28 -0.43 1.09
CA VAL A 305 -4.57 -0.61 -0.34
C VAL A 305 -4.95 -2.06 -0.65
N LEU A 306 -4.20 -3.02 -0.12
CA LEU A 306 -4.46 -4.46 -0.33
C LEU A 306 -5.78 -4.90 0.32
N MET A 307 -6.13 -4.31 1.45
CA MET A 307 -7.19 -4.79 2.34
C MET A 307 -8.43 -3.92 2.36
N SER A 308 -8.52 -2.99 1.41
CA SER A 308 -9.62 -2.05 1.33
C SER A 308 -10.99 -2.71 1.14
N GLU A 309 -11.01 -4.02 0.89
CA GLU A 309 -12.23 -4.82 0.73
C GLU A 309 -12.60 -5.67 1.95
N LYS A 310 -11.80 -5.66 3.02
CA LYS A 310 -12.07 -6.48 4.20
C LYS A 310 -12.82 -5.75 5.31
N PRO A 311 -13.66 -6.44 6.08
CA PRO A 311 -14.21 -5.92 7.33
C PRO A 311 -13.09 -5.41 8.23
N ARG A 312 -13.25 -4.20 8.75
CA ARG A 312 -12.35 -3.61 9.76
C ARG A 312 -12.57 -4.17 11.16
N ASP A 313 -13.51 -5.10 11.31
CA ASP A 313 -13.82 -5.75 12.57
C ASP A 313 -12.81 -6.90 12.82
N TYR A 314 -12.04 -6.75 13.88
CA TYR A 314 -11.04 -7.71 14.37
C TYR A 314 -11.43 -8.27 15.75
N GLY A 315 -12.69 -8.06 16.17
CA GLY A 315 -13.24 -8.58 17.42
C GLY A 315 -13.24 -10.12 17.53
N ILE A 316 -12.91 -10.81 16.43
CA ILE A 316 -12.77 -12.27 16.37
C ILE A 316 -11.39 -12.78 16.82
N PHE A 317 -10.40 -11.94 17.10
CA PHE A 317 -9.09 -12.39 17.58
C PHE A 317 -8.79 -11.84 18.98
N GLN A 318 -8.41 -12.71 19.92
CA GLN A 318 -7.92 -12.30 21.25
C GLN A 318 -6.57 -12.94 21.56
N PRO A 319 -5.64 -12.21 22.19
CA PRO A 319 -4.44 -12.81 22.75
C PRO A 319 -4.83 -13.70 23.94
N ILE A 320 -4.35 -14.94 23.96
CA ILE A 320 -4.48 -15.83 25.12
C ILE A 320 -3.11 -16.19 25.68
N ILE A 321 -3.07 -16.40 27.00
CA ILE A 321 -1.94 -17.03 27.66
C ILE A 321 -2.21 -18.54 27.60
N LEU A 322 -1.40 -19.28 26.84
CA LEU A 322 -1.60 -20.72 26.65
C LEU A 322 -1.54 -21.49 27.97
N ASN A 323 -0.71 -21.03 28.91
CA ASN A 323 -0.57 -21.66 30.21
C ASN A 323 -0.25 -20.62 31.29
N PRO A 324 -1.20 -20.27 32.17
CA PRO A 324 -1.01 -19.24 33.18
C PRO A 324 -0.03 -19.65 34.30
N GLU A 325 0.31 -20.95 34.42
CA GLU A 325 1.27 -21.46 35.40
C GLU A 325 2.71 -21.51 34.86
N ASP A 326 2.92 -21.24 33.57
CA ASP A 326 4.28 -21.21 33.02
C ASP A 326 5.05 -19.98 33.52
N PRO A 327 6.34 -20.14 33.92
CA PRO A 327 7.15 -19.03 34.41
C PRO A 327 7.44 -17.97 33.35
N LEU A 328 7.19 -18.28 32.07
CA LEU A 328 7.26 -17.36 30.95
C LEU A 328 5.95 -17.47 30.17
N PRO A 329 5.03 -16.49 30.25
CA PRO A 329 3.78 -16.55 29.52
C PRO A 329 4.08 -16.48 28.02
N ILE A 330 3.91 -17.60 27.33
CA ILE A 330 3.95 -17.68 25.87
C ILE A 330 2.62 -17.12 25.36
N LEU A 331 2.70 -16.05 24.57
CA LEU A 331 1.55 -15.42 23.95
C LEU A 331 1.20 -16.15 22.66
N ASP A 332 -0.07 -16.51 22.51
CA ASP A 332 -0.62 -17.00 21.25
C ASP A 332 -1.92 -16.23 20.92
N TRP A 333 -2.22 -16.10 19.63
CA TRP A 333 -3.41 -15.41 19.15
C TRP A 333 -4.38 -16.44 18.61
N VAL A 334 -5.56 -16.54 19.23
CA VAL A 334 -6.60 -17.47 18.80
C VAL A 334 -7.79 -16.72 18.22
N GLU A 335 -8.38 -17.32 17.20
CA GLU A 335 -9.69 -16.95 16.69
C GLU A 335 -10.77 -17.35 17.72
N ILE A 336 -11.66 -16.42 18.05
CA ILE A 336 -12.85 -16.64 18.87
C ILE A 336 -13.88 -17.30 17.96
N ASN A 337 -14.02 -18.62 18.06
CA ASN A 337 -15.20 -19.30 17.53
C ASN A 337 -16.38 -18.99 18.47
N GLU A 338 -17.40 -18.28 17.98
CA GLU A 338 -18.67 -18.09 18.70
C GLU A 338 -19.43 -19.40 18.91
#